data_AF-Q05370-F1
#
_entry.id   AF-Q05370-F1
#
_cell.length_a   1.000
_cell.length_b   1.000
_cell.length_c   1.000
_cell.angle_alpha   90.00
_cell.angle_beta   90.00
_cell.angle_gamma   90.00
#
_symmetry.space_group_name_H-M   'P 1'
#
loop_
_entity.id
_entity.type
_entity.pdbx_description
1 polymer ?
#
loop_
_entity_poly.entity_id
_entity_poly.type
_entity_poly.pdbx_seq_one_letter_code
_entity_poly.pdbx_strand_id
1 'polypeptide(L)'
;MVMMASAPFLPIVSDAIAAQRLSPSALAYFGDAVYELFIRFIFLTPPQRINAYHHQVVAHVRAESQARYMDILWPHCTAAELTIFRQGRNAAADGPKRVPAKIYRQATGFEALLGYLYLTDPQRLQDVLALLEQHIRAEVAAAESL
;
A
#
# COMPACT_ATOMS: atom_id res chain seq x y z
N MET A 1 5.17 8.47 -19.93
CA MET A 1 4.60 8.44 -18.57
C MET A 1 3.37 7.55 -18.63
N VAL A 2 3.48 6.31 -18.15
CA VAL A 2 2.35 5.37 -18.09
C VAL A 2 1.58 5.72 -16.83
N MET A 3 0.55 6.57 -16.96
CA MET A 3 -0.50 6.60 -15.93
C MET A 3 -1.24 5.27 -16.00
N MET A 4 -1.78 4.80 -14.88
CA MET A 4 -2.61 3.59 -14.76
C MET A 4 -3.91 3.61 -15.61
N ALA A 5 -4.00 4.50 -16.61
CA ALA A 5 -5.20 4.90 -17.31
C ALA A 5 -5.70 3.92 -18.40
N SER A 6 -5.23 2.67 -18.44
CA SER A 6 -5.73 1.74 -19.48
C SER A 6 -5.77 0.26 -19.12
N ALA A 7 -5.21 -0.19 -17.99
CA ALA A 7 -5.29 -1.59 -17.59
C ALA A 7 -5.24 -1.74 -16.05
N PRO A 8 -5.93 -2.75 -15.48
CA PRO A 8 -5.83 -3.06 -14.06
C PRO A 8 -4.38 -3.26 -13.65
N PHE A 9 -3.99 -2.69 -12.51
CA PHE A 9 -2.67 -2.94 -11.91
C PHE A 9 -2.37 -4.43 -11.75
N LEU A 10 -3.40 -5.18 -11.36
CA LEU A 10 -3.32 -6.61 -11.14
C LEU A 10 -4.53 -7.30 -11.77
N PRO A 11 -4.37 -8.56 -12.20
CA PRO A 11 -5.49 -9.34 -12.69
C PRO A 11 -6.59 -9.41 -11.62
N ILE A 12 -7.83 -9.19 -12.03
CA ILE A 12 -9.00 -9.28 -11.16
C ILE A 12 -9.16 -10.74 -10.74
N VAL A 13 -8.82 -11.05 -9.49
CA VAL A 13 -9.11 -12.35 -8.86
C VAL A 13 -10.10 -12.10 -7.73
N SER A 14 -11.40 -12.09 -8.03
CA SER A 14 -12.43 -11.93 -7.00
C SER A 14 -12.74 -13.29 -6.38
N ASP A 15 -12.25 -13.54 -5.17
CA ASP A 15 -12.83 -14.52 -4.24
C ASP A 15 -13.18 -13.82 -2.93
N ALA A 16 -14.26 -13.02 -2.99
CA ALA A 16 -14.73 -12.22 -1.86
C ALA A 16 -15.12 -13.09 -0.64
N ILE A 17 -15.49 -14.36 -0.86
CA ILE A 17 -15.82 -15.30 0.22
C ILE A 17 -14.56 -15.67 1.01
N ALA A 18 -13.43 -15.88 0.32
CA ALA A 18 -12.17 -16.14 0.98
C ALA A 18 -11.71 -14.94 1.83
N ALA A 19 -11.83 -13.71 1.31
CA ALA A 19 -11.37 -12.49 1.98
C ALA A 19 -11.94 -12.29 3.39
N GLN A 20 -13.25 -12.53 3.55
CA GLN A 20 -13.94 -12.36 4.85
C GLN A 20 -13.54 -13.40 5.90
N ARG A 21 -12.91 -14.51 5.49
CA ARG A 21 -12.44 -15.58 6.38
C ARG A 21 -10.97 -15.43 6.76
N LEU A 22 -10.24 -14.53 6.10
CA LEU A 22 -8.83 -14.29 6.42
C LEU A 22 -8.71 -13.49 7.71
N SER A 23 -7.70 -13.82 8.51
CA SER A 23 -7.36 -13.01 9.68
C SER A 23 -6.80 -11.65 9.22
N PRO A 24 -6.88 -10.59 10.05
CA PRO A 24 -6.29 -9.31 9.70
C PRO A 24 -4.78 -9.38 9.43
N SER A 25 -4.06 -10.28 10.12
CA SER A 25 -2.64 -10.54 9.86
C SER A 25 -2.40 -11.22 8.51
N ALA A 26 -3.30 -12.12 8.08
CA ALA A 26 -3.22 -12.74 6.75
C ALA A 26 -3.52 -11.74 5.64
N LEU A 27 -4.49 -10.84 5.84
CA LEU A 27 -4.76 -9.73 4.92
C LEU A 27 -3.54 -8.80 4.81
N ALA A 28 -2.90 -8.44 5.93
CA ALA A 28 -1.70 -7.63 5.93
C ALA A 28 -0.54 -8.31 5.20
N TYR A 29 -0.28 -9.59 5.48
CA TYR A 29 0.75 -10.37 4.79
C TYR A 29 0.57 -10.34 3.26
N PHE A 30 -0.67 -10.50 2.79
CA PHE A 30 -0.95 -10.47 1.37
C PHE A 30 -0.89 -9.04 0.79
N GLY A 31 -1.40 -8.06 1.53
CA GLY A 31 -1.38 -6.65 1.13
C GLY A 31 0.02 -6.04 1.06
N ASP A 32 0.96 -6.50 1.88
CA ASP A 32 2.39 -6.16 1.76
C ASP A 32 2.93 -6.53 0.37
N ALA A 33 2.65 -7.75 -0.12
CA ALA A 33 3.06 -8.18 -1.45
C ALA A 33 2.38 -7.36 -2.57
N VAL A 34 1.09 -7.03 -2.41
CA VAL A 34 0.36 -6.16 -3.35
C VAL A 34 1.00 -4.78 -3.43
N TYR A 35 1.35 -4.21 -2.28
CA TYR A 35 1.95 -2.88 -2.19
C TYR A 35 3.39 -2.84 -2.70
N GLU A 36 4.22 -3.83 -2.36
CA GLU A 36 5.59 -3.97 -2.85
C GLU A 36 5.61 -4.00 -4.39
N LEU A 37 4.72 -4.77 -5.01
CA LEU A 37 4.61 -4.83 -6.46
C LEU A 37 4.19 -3.47 -7.05
N PHE A 38 3.27 -2.76 -6.39
CA PHE A 38 2.79 -1.45 -6.84
C PHE A 38 3.91 -0.41 -6.83
N ILE A 39 4.67 -0.33 -5.74
CA ILE A 39 5.81 0.58 -5.64
C ILE A 39 6.89 0.22 -6.65
N ARG A 40 7.21 -1.07 -6.82
CA ARG A 40 8.16 -1.51 -7.85
C ARG A 40 7.70 -1.11 -9.25
N PHE A 41 6.40 -1.19 -9.55
CA PHE A 41 5.84 -0.77 -10.82
C PHE A 41 6.01 0.73 -11.06
N ILE A 42 5.75 1.58 -10.06
CA ILE A 42 5.91 3.04 -10.16
C ILE A 42 7.35 3.42 -10.55
N PHE A 43 8.35 2.74 -9.97
CA PHE A 43 9.77 3.04 -10.16
C PHE A 43 10.46 2.22 -11.25
N LEU A 44 9.74 1.34 -11.95
CA LEU A 44 10.32 0.45 -12.97
C LEU A 44 10.82 1.21 -14.20
N THR A 45 10.31 2.42 -14.43
CA THR A 45 10.69 3.26 -15.57
C THR A 45 11.13 4.65 -15.10
N PRO A 46 12.23 5.20 -15.64
CA PRO A 46 13.11 4.64 -16.67
C PRO A 46 14.00 3.48 -16.14
N PRO A 47 14.69 2.72 -17.02
CA PRO A 47 15.65 1.71 -16.60
C PRO A 47 16.77 2.29 -15.72
N GLN A 48 17.04 1.64 -14.59
CA GLN A 48 18.06 2.04 -13.61
C GLN A 48 18.92 0.85 -13.15
N ARG A 49 19.99 1.14 -12.38
CA ARG A 49 20.77 0.09 -11.70
C ARG A 49 19.97 -0.49 -10.53
N ILE A 50 20.19 -1.77 -10.21
CA ILE A 50 19.44 -2.48 -9.15
C ILE A 50 19.44 -1.76 -7.79
N ASN A 51 20.56 -1.13 -7.41
CA ASN A 51 20.64 -0.37 -6.16
C ASN A 51 19.75 0.87 -6.19
N ALA A 52 19.61 1.55 -7.33
CA ALA A 52 18.74 2.72 -7.45
C ALA A 52 17.27 2.32 -7.31
N TYR A 53 16.84 1.23 -7.96
CA TYR A 53 15.49 0.68 -7.74
C TYR A 53 15.26 0.32 -6.26
N HIS A 54 16.21 -0.37 -5.64
CA HIS A 54 16.09 -0.77 -4.23
C HIS A 54 15.94 0.44 -3.31
N HIS A 55 16.77 1.47 -3.48
CA HIS A 55 16.70 2.68 -2.66
C HIS A 55 15.36 3.41 -2.83
N GLN A 56 14.88 3.56 -4.06
CA GLN A 56 13.57 4.15 -4.34
C GLN A 56 12.45 3.32 -3.69
N VAL A 57 12.40 2.01 -3.96
CA VAL A 57 11.35 1.14 -3.41
C VAL A 57 11.35 1.18 -1.87
N VAL A 58 12.50 0.96 -1.22
CA VAL A 58 12.62 0.97 0.26
C VAL A 58 12.14 2.28 0.89
N ALA A 59 12.41 3.42 0.23
CA ALA A 59 11.95 4.72 0.73
C ALA A 59 10.42 4.81 0.85
N HIS A 60 9.68 4.06 0.02
CA HIS A 60 8.22 4.05 -0.05
C HIS A 60 7.56 2.84 0.62
N VAL A 61 8.25 1.70 0.75
CA VAL A 61 7.69 0.49 1.37
C VAL A 61 7.93 0.36 2.88
N ARG A 62 8.83 1.16 3.45
CA ARG A 62 9.06 1.17 4.90
C ARG A 62 7.83 1.62 5.70
N ALA A 63 7.72 1.13 6.94
CA ALA A 63 6.57 1.35 7.82
C ALA A 63 6.24 2.84 8.05
N GLU A 64 7.25 3.70 8.17
CA GLU A 64 7.05 5.15 8.32
C GLU A 64 6.33 5.76 7.11
N SER A 65 6.69 5.33 5.90
CA SER A 65 6.09 5.82 4.66
C SER A 65 4.68 5.28 4.50
N GLN A 66 4.46 3.99 4.76
CA GLN A 66 3.11 3.40 4.75
C GLN A 66 2.16 4.09 5.76
N ALA A 67 2.64 4.38 6.97
CA ALA A 67 1.85 5.11 7.96
C ALA A 67 1.47 6.52 7.46
N ARG A 68 2.40 7.25 6.82
CA ARG A 68 2.13 8.55 6.19
C ARG A 68 1.12 8.44 5.05
N TYR A 69 1.22 7.41 4.21
CA TYR A 69 0.28 7.16 3.13
C TYR A 69 -1.12 6.82 3.62
N MET A 70 -1.23 6.12 4.75
CA MET A 70 -2.53 5.93 5.39
C MET A 70 -3.14 7.26 5.83
N ASP A 71 -2.36 8.21 6.36
CA ASP A 71 -2.88 9.53 6.74
C ASP A 71 -3.43 10.31 5.53
N ILE A 72 -2.81 10.14 4.34
CA ILE A 72 -3.29 10.71 3.07
C ILE A 72 -4.57 10.04 2.60
N LEU A 73 -4.68 8.71 2.73
CA LEU A 73 -5.88 7.97 2.33
C LEU A 73 -7.05 8.13 3.30
N TRP A 74 -6.78 8.42 4.57
CA TRP A 74 -7.78 8.51 5.64
C TRP A 74 -9.07 9.28 5.27
N PRO A 75 -9.02 10.51 4.73
CA PRO A 75 -10.24 11.24 4.34
C PRO A 75 -11.00 10.64 3.15
N HIS A 76 -10.36 9.77 2.37
CA HIS A 76 -10.96 9.11 1.21
C HIS A 76 -11.55 7.74 1.54
N CYS A 77 -11.30 7.21 2.74
CA CYS A 77 -11.75 5.88 3.14
C CYS A 77 -13.22 5.85 3.59
N THR A 78 -13.91 4.77 3.24
CA THR A 78 -15.25 4.48 3.78
C THR A 78 -15.19 3.97 5.22
N ALA A 79 -16.31 3.98 5.93
CA ALA A 79 -16.38 3.45 7.29
C ALA A 79 -16.02 1.95 7.36
N ALA A 80 -16.36 1.17 6.33
CA ALA A 80 -16.01 -0.24 6.21
C ALA A 80 -14.49 -0.42 6.02
N GLU A 81 -13.87 0.35 5.12
CA GLU A 81 -12.42 0.35 4.90
C GLU A 81 -11.64 0.73 6.16
N LEU A 82 -12.10 1.77 6.88
CA LEU A 82 -11.51 2.16 8.16
C LEU A 82 -11.67 1.08 9.25
N THR A 83 -12.68 0.21 9.15
CA THR A 83 -12.84 -0.93 10.06
C THR A 83 -11.80 -2.00 9.77
N ILE A 84 -11.57 -2.35 8.50
CA ILE A 84 -10.50 -3.28 8.10
C ILE A 84 -9.13 -2.75 8.52
N PHE A 85 -8.85 -1.48 8.26
CA PHE A 85 -7.61 -0.83 8.71
C PHE A 85 -7.40 -1.00 10.22
N ARG A 86 -8.43 -0.70 11.04
CA ARG A 86 -8.34 -0.82 12.51
C ARG A 86 -8.12 -2.27 12.94
N GLN A 87 -8.74 -3.24 12.28
CA GLN A 87 -8.53 -4.66 12.57
C GLN A 87 -7.08 -5.08 12.30
N GLY A 88 -6.50 -4.69 11.15
CA GLY A 88 -5.09 -4.93 10.83
C GLY A 88 -4.16 -4.28 11.85
N ARG A 89 -4.39 -3.01 12.16
CA ARG A 89 -3.61 -2.24 13.15
C ARG A 89 -3.64 -2.87 14.54
N ASN A 90 -4.78 -3.42 14.95
CA ASN A 90 -4.95 -4.03 16.27
C ASN A 90 -4.37 -5.45 16.34
N ALA A 91 -4.31 -6.17 15.22
CA ALA A 91 -3.72 -7.51 15.11
C ALA A 91 -2.19 -7.50 14.98
N ALA A 92 -1.60 -6.35 14.69
CA ALA A 92 -0.17 -6.19 14.52
C ALA A 92 0.60 -6.41 15.84
N ALA A 93 1.74 -7.09 15.74
CA ALA A 93 2.72 -7.19 16.82
C ALA A 93 3.42 -5.84 17.07
N ASP A 94 4.31 -5.77 18.06
CA ASP A 94 5.05 -4.53 18.36
C ASP A 94 6.09 -4.16 17.29
N GLY A 95 6.37 -5.06 16.36
CA GLY A 95 7.29 -4.84 15.25
C GLY A 95 8.77 -4.81 15.66
N PRO A 96 9.66 -4.40 14.73
CA PRO A 96 11.08 -4.28 15.01
C PRO A 96 11.37 -3.14 16.01
N LYS A 97 12.33 -3.34 16.92
CA LYS A 97 12.72 -2.33 17.95
C LYS A 97 13.13 -0.95 17.39
N ARG A 98 13.49 -0.88 16.10
CA ARG A 98 13.92 0.37 15.43
C ARG A 98 12.76 1.22 14.95
N VAL A 99 11.56 0.65 14.83
CA VAL A 99 10.34 1.34 14.37
C VAL A 99 9.43 1.50 15.58
N PRO A 100 8.89 2.70 15.87
CA PRO A 100 7.91 2.85 16.93
C PRO A 100 6.72 1.91 16.71
N ALA A 101 6.30 1.17 17.74
CA ALA A 101 5.20 0.20 17.61
C ALA A 101 3.92 0.81 17.02
N LYS A 102 3.63 2.09 17.31
CA LYS A 102 2.50 2.82 16.71
C LYS A 102 2.62 2.91 15.18
N ILE A 103 3.80 3.26 14.66
CA ILE A 103 4.07 3.37 13.22
C ILE A 103 3.93 1.99 12.57
N TYR A 104 4.54 0.97 13.17
CA TYR A 104 4.48 -0.40 12.65
C TYR A 104 3.03 -0.91 12.57
N ARG A 105 2.24 -0.70 13.63
CA ARG A 105 0.81 -1.05 13.65
C ARG A 105 0.02 -0.26 12.60
N GLN A 106 0.34 1.02 12.35
CA GLN A 106 -0.29 1.79 11.27
C GLN A 106 0.01 1.19 9.90
N ALA A 107 1.27 0.82 9.63
CA ALA A 107 1.68 0.16 8.39
C ALA A 107 0.94 -1.17 8.19
N THR A 108 0.87 -2.02 9.22
CA THR A 108 0.12 -3.29 9.12
C THR A 108 -1.38 -3.07 8.88
N GLY A 109 -1.98 -2.01 9.43
CA GLY A 109 -3.35 -1.63 9.12
C GLY A 109 -3.53 -1.23 7.66
N PHE A 110 -2.58 -0.49 7.09
CA PHE A 110 -2.55 -0.10 5.69
C PHE A 110 -2.44 -1.33 4.77
N GLU A 111 -1.50 -2.24 5.06
CA GLU A 111 -1.35 -3.50 4.33
C GLU A 111 -2.64 -4.32 4.36
N ALA A 112 -3.28 -4.44 5.54
CA ALA A 112 -4.54 -5.18 5.66
C ALA A 112 -5.66 -4.58 4.79
N LEU A 113 -5.74 -3.25 4.68
CA LEU A 113 -6.69 -2.57 3.79
C LEU A 113 -6.43 -2.92 2.33
N LEU A 114 -5.18 -2.85 1.87
CA LEU A 114 -4.84 -3.17 0.48
C LEU A 114 -5.09 -4.64 0.14
N GLY A 115 -4.74 -5.55 1.03
CA GLY A 115 -5.02 -6.98 0.88
C GLY A 115 -6.52 -7.28 0.82
N TYR A 116 -7.33 -6.60 1.64
CA TYR A 116 -8.78 -6.71 1.59
C TYR A 116 -9.35 -6.22 0.27
N LEU A 117 -9.01 -4.99 -0.14
CA LEU A 117 -9.52 -4.39 -1.38
C LEU A 117 -9.12 -5.22 -2.60
N TYR A 118 -7.92 -5.78 -2.63
CA TYR A 118 -7.51 -6.69 -3.70
C TYR A 118 -8.48 -7.87 -3.88
N LEU A 119 -8.94 -8.46 -2.77
CA LEU A 119 -9.76 -9.67 -2.81
C LEU A 119 -11.26 -9.38 -2.97
N THR A 120 -11.72 -8.20 -2.53
CA THR A 120 -13.15 -7.87 -2.47
C THR A 120 -13.59 -6.84 -3.49
N ASP A 121 -12.73 -5.88 -3.82
CA ASP A 121 -13.07 -4.75 -4.70
C ASP A 121 -11.83 -4.25 -5.48
N PRO A 122 -11.43 -4.97 -6.54
CA PRO A 122 -10.26 -4.61 -7.35
C PRO A 122 -10.37 -3.24 -8.03
N GLN A 123 -11.59 -2.75 -8.28
CA GLN A 123 -11.78 -1.41 -8.84
C GLN A 123 -11.48 -0.35 -7.78
N ARG A 124 -12.02 -0.52 -6.57
CA ARG A 124 -11.70 0.39 -5.45
C ARG A 124 -10.22 0.36 -5.08
N LEU A 125 -9.55 -0.80 -5.17
CA LEU A 125 -8.10 -0.88 -5.02
C LEU A 125 -7.40 0.04 -6.04
N GLN A 126 -7.80 0.02 -7.31
CA GLN A 126 -7.19 0.89 -8.33
C GLN A 126 -7.38 2.37 -7.99
N ASP A 127 -8.55 2.78 -7.51
CA ASP A 127 -8.80 4.17 -7.11
C ASP A 127 -7.89 4.60 -5.96
N VAL A 128 -7.73 3.74 -4.95
CA VAL A 128 -6.84 3.96 -3.80
C VAL A 128 -5.38 4.06 -4.26
N LEU A 129 -4.93 3.14 -5.12
CA LEU A 129 -3.56 3.14 -5.64
C LEU A 129 -3.29 4.34 -6.54
N ALA A 130 -4.28 4.80 -7.33
CA ALA A 130 -4.14 6.00 -8.16
C ALA A 130 -3.95 7.28 -7.32
N LEU A 131 -4.67 7.41 -6.20
CA LEU A 131 -4.47 8.52 -5.25
C LEU A 131 -3.06 8.49 -4.64
N LEU A 132 -2.59 7.31 -4.24
CA LEU A 132 -1.23 7.13 -3.74
C LEU A 132 -0.17 7.45 -4.80
N GLU A 133 -0.35 6.97 -6.03
CA GLU A 133 0.57 7.22 -7.13
C GLU A 133 0.73 8.71 -7.40
N GLN A 134 -0.39 9.45 -7.44
CA GLN A 134 -0.36 10.90 -7.62
C GLN A 134 0.48 11.58 -6.53
N HIS A 135 0.28 11.18 -5.27
CA HIS A 135 1.04 11.72 -4.15
C HIS A 135 2.54 11.37 -4.23
N ILE A 136 2.87 10.09 -4.47
CA ILE A 136 4.25 9.61 -4.58
C ILE A 136 4.99 10.32 -5.71
N ARG A 137 4.36 10.49 -6.87
CA ARG A 137 4.97 11.20 -8.01
C ARG A 137 5.21 12.67 -7.70
N ALA A 138 4.32 13.31 -6.94
CA ALA A 138 4.52 14.69 -6.47
C ALA A 138 5.70 14.79 -5.48
N GLU A 139 5.83 13.83 -4.55
CA GLU A 139 6.99 13.76 -3.62
C GLU A 139 8.31 13.61 -4.39
N VAL A 140 8.35 12.74 -5.42
CA VAL A 140 9.54 12.52 -6.25
C VAL A 140 9.91 13.76 -7.05
N ALA A 141 8.94 14.39 -7.73
CA ALA A 141 9.18 15.61 -8.50
C ALA A 141 9.68 16.77 -7.63
N ALA A 142 9.18 16.90 -6.40
CA ALA A 142 9.66 17.90 -5.45
C ALA A 142 11.11 17.65 -5.02
N ALA A 143 11.48 16.39 -4.77
CA ALA A 143 12.83 16.00 -4.39
C ALA A 143 13.87 16.21 -5.50
N GLU A 144 13.46 16.09 -6.77
CA GLU A 144 14.32 16.35 -7.93
C GLU A 144 14.49 17.85 -8.24
N SER A 145 13.68 18.72 -7.64
CA SER A 145 13.74 20.19 -7.83
C SER A 145 14.60 20.93 -6.80
N LEU A 146 15.13 20.21 -5.80
CA LEU A 146 16.01 20.71 -4.75
C LEU A 146 17.49 20.44 -5.08
#